data_AF-A0AAP0LKR2-F1
#
_entry.id   AF-A0AAP0LKR2-F1
#
_cell.length_a   1.000
_cell.length_b   1.000
_cell.length_c   1.000
_cell.angle_alpha   90.00
_cell.angle_beta   90.00
_cell.angle_gamma   90.00
#
_symmetry.space_group_name_H-M   'P 1'
#
loop_
_entity.id
_entity.type
_entity.pdbx_description
1 polymer ?
#
loop_
_entity_poly.entity_id
_entity_poly.type
_entity_poly.pdbx_seq_one_letter_code
_entity_poly.pdbx_strand_id
1 'polypeptide(L)'
;MSVAQDGVLGRPKAEWTPSRDSYLVELFIEQHNCGRTAYNEFKNEVIKSVTRDFNKKFGMNLEENQIKNRYNVMKKDYGVVKTLLGHTGFHWDETRQMVVADDKVWDSYIGVHNILNLQLY
;
A
#
# COMPACT_ATOMS: atom_id res chain seq x y z
N MET A 1 25.73 -14.28 -40.46
CA MET A 1 25.29 -12.98 -39.92
C MET A 1 24.51 -13.27 -38.65
N SER A 2 25.00 -12.77 -37.52
CA SER A 2 24.56 -13.15 -36.16
C SER A 2 23.18 -12.55 -35.86
N VAL A 3 22.28 -13.41 -35.39
CA VAL A 3 20.97 -13.01 -34.84
C VAL A 3 21.23 -12.58 -33.40
N ALA A 4 21.07 -11.30 -33.10
CA ALA A 4 21.12 -10.81 -31.73
C ALA A 4 19.90 -11.39 -30.98
N GLN A 5 20.17 -12.28 -30.04
CA GLN A 5 19.24 -12.61 -28.96
C GLN A 5 19.19 -11.40 -28.03
N ASP A 6 18.18 -10.55 -28.19
CA ASP A 6 17.78 -9.63 -27.12
C ASP A 6 17.25 -10.47 -25.97
N GLY A 7 18.09 -10.62 -24.94
CA GLY A 7 17.70 -11.21 -23.68
C GLY A 7 16.53 -10.43 -23.10
N VAL A 8 15.42 -11.14 -22.83
CA VAL A 8 14.27 -10.61 -22.10
C VAL A 8 14.73 -10.32 -20.66
N LEU A 9 15.35 -9.16 -20.44
CA LEU A 9 15.50 -8.59 -19.13
C LEU A 9 14.08 -8.23 -18.68
N GLY A 10 13.55 -9.02 -17.75
CA GLY A 10 12.25 -8.79 -17.15
C GLY A 10 12.10 -7.31 -16.78
N ARG A 11 10.93 -6.74 -17.11
CA ARG A 11 10.65 -5.32 -16.91
C ARG A 11 11.01 -4.90 -15.47
N PRO A 12 11.73 -3.79 -15.26
CA PRO A 12 12.14 -3.38 -13.92
C PRO A 12 10.94 -3.28 -12.98
N LYS A 13 11.07 -3.87 -11.79
CA LYS A 13 10.06 -3.77 -10.74
C LYS A 13 9.85 -2.29 -10.42
N ALA A 14 8.59 -1.88 -10.29
CA ALA A 14 8.25 -0.52 -9.90
C ALA A 14 8.92 -0.17 -8.56
N GLU A 15 9.68 0.92 -8.53
CA GLU A 15 10.26 1.47 -7.32
C GLU A 15 9.24 2.39 -6.65
N TRP A 16 8.87 2.07 -5.41
CA TRP A 16 7.93 2.86 -4.61
C TRP A 16 8.71 3.64 -3.55
N THR A 17 8.61 4.96 -3.61
CA THR A 17 9.20 5.89 -2.63
C THR A 17 8.08 6.58 -1.85
N PRO A 18 8.34 7.15 -0.67
CA PRO A 18 7.32 7.87 0.10
C PRO A 18 6.58 8.93 -0.73
N SER A 19 7.31 9.70 -1.55
CA SER A 19 6.72 10.73 -2.42
C SER A 19 5.80 10.15 -3.50
N ARG A 20 6.13 8.97 -4.03
CA ARG A 20 5.29 8.25 -5.00
C ARG A 20 4.03 7.70 -4.32
N ASP A 21 4.17 7.14 -3.13
CA ASP A 21 3.03 6.64 -2.35
C ASP A 21 2.07 7.76 -1.96
N SER A 22 2.58 8.88 -1.45
CA SER A 22 1.77 10.05 -1.10
C SER A 22 0.95 10.52 -2.30
N TYR A 23 1.58 10.66 -3.47
CA TYR A 23 0.84 11.07 -4.67
C TYR A 23 -0.17 10.04 -5.13
N LEU A 24 0.15 8.74 -5.02
CA LEU A 24 -0.79 7.68 -5.36
C LEU A 24 -2.04 7.74 -4.45
N VAL A 25 -1.86 7.99 -3.16
CA VAL A 25 -2.95 8.16 -2.20
C VAL A 25 -3.78 9.41 -2.53
N GLU A 26 -3.15 10.54 -2.84
CA GLU A 26 -3.84 11.76 -3.28
C GLU A 26 -4.78 11.50 -4.47
N LEU A 27 -4.28 10.82 -5.51
CA LEU A 27 -5.09 10.45 -6.68
C LEU A 27 -6.29 9.58 -6.31
N PHE A 28 -6.13 8.61 -5.40
CA PHE A 28 -7.25 7.78 -4.95
C PHE A 28 -8.26 8.54 -4.09
N ILE A 29 -7.81 9.48 -3.26
CA ILE A 29 -8.68 10.37 -2.48
C ILE A 29 -9.53 11.26 -3.41
N GLU A 30 -8.91 11.84 -4.44
CA GLU A 30 -9.64 12.64 -5.45
C GLU A 30 -10.75 11.81 -6.12
N GLN A 31 -10.45 10.58 -6.54
CA GLN A 31 -11.44 9.72 -7.19
C GLN A 31 -12.57 9.28 -6.24
N HIS A 32 -12.24 9.02 -4.97
CA HIS A 32 -13.22 8.76 -3.92
C HIS A 32 -14.15 9.97 -3.72
N ASN A 33 -13.59 11.17 -3.60
CA ASN A 33 -14.36 12.40 -3.39
C ASN A 33 -15.27 12.76 -4.58
N CYS A 34 -14.93 12.34 -5.79
CA CYS A 34 -15.78 12.47 -6.97
C CYS A 34 -16.89 11.40 -7.06
N GLY A 35 -17.09 10.56 -6.04
CA GLY A 35 -18.15 9.54 -6.00
C GLY A 35 -17.94 8.36 -6.94
N ARG A 36 -16.69 8.12 -7.39
CA ARG A 36 -16.37 7.06 -8.37
C ARG A 36 -16.02 5.71 -7.74
N THR A 37 -16.21 5.58 -6.44
CA THR A 37 -16.05 4.33 -5.69
C THR A 37 -17.38 3.61 -5.53
N ALA A 38 -17.39 2.30 -5.75
CA ALA A 38 -18.54 1.44 -5.46
C ALA A 38 -18.11 0.34 -4.49
N TYR A 39 -18.86 0.11 -3.41
CA TYR A 39 -18.63 -1.00 -2.47
C TYR A 39 -17.18 -1.13 -1.95
N ASN A 40 -16.53 -0.02 -1.58
CA ASN A 40 -15.14 0.00 -1.08
C ASN A 40 -14.08 -0.52 -2.08
N GLU A 41 -14.44 -0.60 -3.36
CA GLU A 41 -13.53 -0.94 -4.45
C GLU A 41 -13.56 0.13 -5.55
N PHE A 42 -12.41 0.30 -6.19
CA PHE A 42 -12.28 1.20 -7.33
C PHE A 42 -12.67 0.47 -8.61
N LYS A 43 -13.53 1.09 -9.41
CA LYS A 43 -13.84 0.60 -10.76
C LYS A 43 -12.56 0.57 -11.60
N ASN A 44 -12.48 -0.31 -12.60
CA ASN A 44 -11.33 -0.38 -13.52
C ASN A 44 -11.02 0.97 -14.16
N GLU A 45 -12.03 1.78 -14.46
CA GLU A 45 -11.86 3.14 -14.99
C GLU A 45 -11.10 4.07 -14.05
N VAL A 46 -11.28 3.92 -12.74
CA VAL A 46 -10.54 4.69 -11.73
C VAL A 46 -9.08 4.27 -11.75
N ILE A 47 -8.79 2.96 -11.73
CA ILE A 47 -7.41 2.45 -11.80
C ILE A 47 -6.72 2.93 -13.07
N LYS A 48 -7.42 2.90 -14.21
CA LYS A 48 -6.90 3.40 -15.49
C LYS A 48 -6.59 4.90 -15.44
N SER A 49 -7.49 5.72 -14.89
CA SER A 49 -7.25 7.17 -14.74
C SER A 49 -6.06 7.44 -13.83
N VAL A 50 -6.02 6.82 -12.65
CA VAL A 50 -4.94 6.97 -11.67
C VAL A 50 -3.60 6.55 -12.29
N THR A 51 -3.57 5.42 -13.02
CA THR A 51 -2.35 4.93 -13.69
C THR A 51 -1.83 5.95 -14.71
N ARG A 52 -2.72 6.52 -15.53
CA ARG A 52 -2.36 7.56 -16.51
C ARG A 52 -1.75 8.79 -15.82
N ASP A 53 -2.42 9.30 -14.80
CA ASP A 53 -2.03 10.54 -14.14
C ASP A 53 -0.73 10.35 -13.31
N PHE A 54 -0.58 9.18 -12.69
CA PHE A 54 0.65 8.76 -12.01
C PHE A 54 1.85 8.68 -12.97
N ASN A 55 1.70 7.96 -14.08
CA ASN A 55 2.74 7.81 -15.09
C ASN A 55 3.14 9.17 -15.69
N LYS A 56 2.17 10.05 -15.93
CA LYS A 56 2.41 11.41 -16.41
C LYS A 56 3.26 12.23 -15.42
N LYS A 57 2.98 12.17 -14.11
CA LYS A 57 3.73 12.94 -13.10
C LYS A 57 5.19 12.49 -12.97
N PHE A 58 5.43 11.17 -13.01
CA PHE A 58 6.76 10.61 -12.74
C PHE A 58 7.54 10.18 -13.99
N GLY A 59 6.99 10.37 -15.20
CA GLY A 59 7.62 9.91 -16.44
C GLY A 59 7.77 8.39 -16.50
N MET A 60 6.85 7.66 -15.87
CA MET A 60 6.88 6.19 -15.76
C MET A 60 5.94 5.55 -16.78
N ASN A 61 6.05 4.23 -16.91
CA ASN A 61 5.15 3.42 -17.73
C ASN A 61 4.65 2.20 -16.96
N LEU A 62 4.07 2.44 -15.77
CA LEU A 62 3.49 1.38 -14.96
C LEU A 62 2.20 0.85 -15.56
N GLU A 63 1.98 -0.44 -15.39
CA GLU A 63 0.71 -1.11 -15.69
C GLU A 63 -0.31 -0.90 -14.56
N GLU A 64 -1.59 -0.98 -14.91
CA GLU A 64 -2.71 -0.86 -13.97
C GLU A 64 -2.62 -1.87 -12.81
N ASN A 65 -2.10 -3.08 -13.07
CA ASN A 65 -1.89 -4.10 -12.04
C ASN A 65 -0.84 -3.68 -11.00
N GLN A 66 0.21 -2.95 -11.40
CA GLN A 66 1.27 -2.47 -10.50
C GLN A 66 0.73 -1.40 -9.55
N ILE A 67 -0.10 -0.50 -10.08
CA ILE A 67 -0.82 0.53 -9.31
C ILE A 67 -1.80 -0.13 -8.33
N LYS A 68 -2.61 -1.07 -8.81
CA LYS A 68 -3.58 -1.81 -7.97
C LYS A 68 -2.88 -2.61 -6.87
N ASN A 69 -1.78 -3.28 -7.19
CA ASN A 69 -1.00 -4.04 -6.21
C ASN A 69 -0.41 -3.12 -5.14
N ARG A 70 0.12 -1.95 -5.51
CA ARG A 70 0.64 -1.01 -4.52
C ARG A 70 -0.45 -0.48 -3.60
N TYR A 71 -1.61 -0.12 -4.16
CA TYR A 71 -2.77 0.28 -3.36
C TYR A 71 -3.17 -0.81 -2.36
N ASN A 72 -3.24 -2.07 -2.79
CA ASN A 72 -3.58 -3.19 -1.91
C ASN A 72 -2.57 -3.39 -0.78
N VAL A 73 -1.27 -3.21 -1.06
CA VAL A 73 -0.21 -3.24 -0.03
C VAL A 73 -0.45 -2.12 0.99
N MET A 74 -0.62 -0.87 0.54
CA MET A 74 -0.87 0.27 1.44
C MET A 74 -2.16 0.11 2.25
N LYS A 75 -3.22 -0.43 1.63
CA LYS A 75 -4.50 -0.72 2.31
C LYS A 75 -4.32 -1.77 3.42
N LYS A 76 -3.50 -2.80 3.17
CA LYS A 76 -3.15 -3.82 4.18
C LYS A 76 -2.34 -3.21 5.32
N ASP A 77 -1.31 -2.42 5.01
CA ASP A 77 -0.46 -1.77 6.00
C ASP A 77 -1.26 -0.81 6.89
N TYR A 78 -2.15 -0.02 6.28
CA TYR A 78 -3.10 0.82 7.01
C TYR A 78 -4.03 0.00 7.91
N GLY A 79 -4.49 -1.17 7.45
CA GLY A 79 -5.28 -2.08 8.27
C GLY A 79 -4.55 -2.52 9.54
N VAL A 80 -3.26 -2.84 9.44
CA VAL A 80 -2.42 -3.20 10.59
C VAL A 80 -2.27 -2.01 11.55
N VAL A 81 -1.92 -0.84 11.03
CA VAL A 81 -1.78 0.39 11.82
C VAL A 81 -3.08 0.72 12.55
N LYS A 82 -4.22 0.67 11.83
CA LYS A 82 -5.54 0.94 12.40
C LYS A 82 -5.90 -0.05 13.51
N THR A 83 -5.58 -1.33 13.34
CA THR A 83 -5.79 -2.34 14.38
C THR A 83 -4.97 -1.99 15.61
N LEU A 84 -3.65 -1.76 15.47
CA LEU A 84 -2.78 -1.44 16.60
C LEU A 84 -3.25 -0.19 17.34
N LEU A 85 -3.59 0.88 16.64
CA LEU A 85 -4.11 2.12 17.23
C LEU A 85 -5.47 1.95 17.91
N GLY A 86 -6.18 0.85 17.66
CA GLY A 86 -7.40 0.47 18.38
C GLY A 86 -7.15 -0.18 19.74
N HIS A 87 -5.91 -0.57 20.05
CA HIS A 87 -5.53 -1.18 21.33
C HIS A 87 -5.01 -0.12 22.32
N THR A 88 -5.41 -0.24 23.58
CA THR A 88 -4.91 0.63 24.66
C THR A 88 -3.40 0.55 24.78
N GLY A 89 -2.75 1.71 24.87
CA GLY A 89 -1.30 1.84 25.04
C GLY A 89 -0.53 2.02 23.73
N PHE A 90 -1.16 1.78 22.57
CA PHE A 90 -0.59 2.15 21.28
C PHE A 90 -0.99 3.57 20.91
N HIS A 91 -0.05 4.30 20.31
CA HIS A 91 -0.32 5.60 19.71
C HIS A 91 0.56 5.82 18.48
N TRP A 92 0.21 6.85 17.71
CA TRP A 92 0.97 7.26 16.54
C TRP A 92 2.06 8.26 16.97
N ASP A 93 3.28 8.06 16.48
CA ASP A 93 4.37 9.01 16.59
C ASP A 93 4.47 9.79 15.28
N GLU A 94 4.05 11.07 15.30
CA GLU A 94 4.07 11.93 14.11
C GLU A 94 5.49 12.26 13.62
N THR A 95 6.50 12.22 14.48
CA THR A 95 7.87 12.52 14.07
C THR A 95 8.48 11.32 13.34
N ARG A 96 8.24 10.12 13.88
CA ARG A 96 8.79 8.87 13.35
C ARG A 96 7.89 8.22 12.30
N GLN A 97 6.65 8.70 12.14
CA GLN A 97 5.63 8.16 11.24
C GLN A 97 5.40 6.65 11.46
N MET A 98 5.23 6.26 12.72
CA MET A 98 5.02 4.86 13.09
C MET A 98 4.16 4.70 14.34
N VAL A 99 3.61 3.51 14.53
CA VAL A 99 2.94 3.14 15.77
C VAL A 99 3.98 2.82 16.84
N VAL A 100 3.81 3.40 18.02
CA VAL A 100 4.67 3.19 19.19
C VAL A 100 3.83 2.82 20.41
N ALA A 101 4.46 2.11 21.34
CA ALA A 101 3.93 1.72 22.63
C ALA A 101 5.09 1.31 23.55
N ASP A 102 4.85 1.21 24.85
CA ASP A 102 5.82 0.65 25.80
C ASP A 102 6.09 -0.83 25.50
N ASP A 103 7.30 -1.30 25.83
CA ASP A 103 7.71 -2.70 25.62
C ASP A 103 6.72 -3.70 26.22
N LYS A 104 6.18 -3.42 27.41
CA LYS A 104 5.17 -4.28 28.07
C LYS A 104 3.86 -4.39 27.27
N VAL A 105 3.47 -3.32 26.58
CA VAL A 105 2.28 -3.31 25.73
C VAL A 105 2.53 -4.13 24.47
N TRP A 106 3.72 -3.99 23.87
CA TRP A 106 4.16 -4.82 22.75
C TRP A 106 4.20 -6.31 23.12
N ASP A 107 4.83 -6.67 24.25
CA ASP A 107 4.94 -8.05 24.72
C ASP A 107 3.57 -8.67 24.97
N SER A 108 2.66 -7.94 25.60
CA SER A 108 1.29 -8.40 25.84
C SER A 108 0.53 -8.61 24.54
N TYR A 109 0.64 -7.67 23.59
CA TYR A 109 -0.04 -7.77 22.29
C TYR A 109 0.49 -8.96 21.48
N ILE A 110 1.81 -9.08 21.35
CA ILE A 110 2.46 -10.17 20.61
C ILE A 110 2.17 -11.52 21.26
N GLY A 111 2.20 -11.60 22.60
CA GLY A 111 1.86 -12.82 23.34
C GLY A 111 0.45 -13.33 23.01
N VAL A 112 -0.56 -12.47 23.08
CA VAL A 112 -1.96 -12.82 22.76
C VAL A 112 -2.12 -13.21 21.29
N HIS A 113 -1.55 -12.43 20.36
CA HIS A 113 -1.72 -12.68 18.92
C HIS A 113 -0.91 -13.88 18.40
N ASN A 114 0.21 -14.23 19.03
CA ASN A 114 0.91 -15.49 18.74
C ASN A 114 0.12 -16.70 19.23
N ILE A 115 -0.52 -16.61 20.40
CA ILE A 115 -1.38 -17.67 20.94
C ILE A 115 -2.62 -17.88 20.05
N LEU A 116 -3.26 -16.80 19.58
CA LEU A 116 -4.44 -16.88 18.71
C LEU A 116 -4.12 -17.50 17.32
N ASN A 117 -2.93 -17.28 16.77
CA ASN A 117 -2.50 -17.94 15.53
C ASN A 117 -2.19 -19.44 15.71
N LEU A 118 -1.91 -19.88 16.95
CA LEU A 118 -1.60 -21.28 17.27
C LEU A 118 -2.83 -22.10 17.73
N GLN A 119 -3.97 -21.47 18.03
CA GLN A 119 -5.22 -22.18 18.40
C GLN A 119 -6.20 -22.37 17.23
N LEU A 120 -5.82 -21.97 16.01
CA LEU A 120 -6.60 -22.17 14.78
C LEU A 120 -6.00 -23.24 13.85
N TYR A 121 -5.17 -24.14 14.38
CA TYR A 121 -4.66 -25.35 13.72
C TYR A 121 -4.94 -26.60 14.55
#